data_AF-A0A6S7I4T6-F1
#
_entry.id   AF-A0A6S7I4T6-F1
#
_cell.length_a   1.000
_cell.length_b   1.000
_cell.length_c   1.000
_cell.angle_alpha   90.00
_cell.angle_beta   90.00
_cell.angle_gamma   90.00
#
_symmetry.space_group_name_H-M   'P 1'
#
loop_
_entity.id
_entity.type
_entity.pdbx_description
1 polymer ?
#
loop_
_entity_poly.entity_id
_entity_poly.type
_entity_poly.pdbx_seq_one_letter_code
_entity_poly.pdbx_strand_id
1 'polypeptide(L)'
;MRFPGDVADPTDRPHFLTDCYITEFNLTIKKFPNYDANGLTHIYGFPTVKTNEWEKNYFEKVWPNWKDGIRNDTKEQIKDIGTYYDRTTGIVTDQLKKWLNNTHDNVREEIDVWYKWINIWCKFTLESFLESNIDVIKAKVPEESRQDLDMKTLAKLLPWSDDALRGYSVFTYTQQLDQSLVQYLREGLGNWWSHHMHTLVGGMHSLADGFFDRGVLIEKDDLETNEQVFKISYFFLSNSPNRDFVKVTSYANKENPKNNAVYTAQLLSQKQMGITRTDGFDMQREDTNSIISKIQMTSTHMGHI
;
A
#
# COMPACT_ATOMS: atom_id res chain seq x y z
N MET A 1 6.80 9.94 -6.25
CA MET A 1 6.40 8.87 -7.19
C MET A 1 5.94 9.57 -8.46
N ARG A 2 6.73 9.51 -9.53
CA ARG A 2 6.26 9.97 -10.85
C ARG A 2 5.22 8.98 -11.33
N PHE A 3 4.12 9.46 -11.93
CA PHE A 3 3.28 8.57 -12.70
C PHE A 3 4.11 7.93 -13.80
N PRO A 4 3.85 6.65 -14.15
CA PRO A 4 4.37 6.14 -15.41
C PRO A 4 3.90 7.13 -16.48
N GLY A 5 4.85 7.78 -17.18
CA GLY A 5 4.52 8.76 -18.21
C GLY A 5 3.69 8.14 -19.35
N ASP A 6 3.38 8.93 -20.37
CA ASP A 6 2.81 8.41 -21.63
C ASP A 6 3.80 7.42 -22.28
N VAL A 7 3.65 6.13 -21.98
CA VAL A 7 4.62 5.10 -22.36
C VAL A 7 3.90 3.82 -22.79
N ALA A 8 3.77 3.67 -24.12
CA ALA A 8 3.55 2.44 -24.90
C ALA A 8 2.48 1.42 -24.46
N ASP A 9 2.29 0.40 -25.31
CA ASP A 9 1.20 -0.59 -25.28
C ASP A 9 1.06 -1.26 -23.89
N PRO A 10 -0.14 -1.39 -23.29
CA PRO A 10 -0.39 -2.02 -21.99
C PRO A 10 0.21 -3.41 -21.77
N THR A 11 0.62 -4.12 -22.83
CA THR A 11 1.30 -5.42 -22.76
C THR A 11 2.76 -5.36 -22.33
N ASP A 12 3.39 -4.18 -22.40
CA ASP A 12 4.81 -3.97 -22.13
C ASP A 12 5.07 -3.12 -20.87
N ARG A 13 4.04 -2.92 -20.02
CA ARG A 13 4.18 -2.10 -18.81
C ARG A 13 5.12 -2.76 -17.80
N PRO A 14 6.16 -2.06 -17.33
CA PRO A 14 7.02 -2.54 -16.27
C PRO A 14 6.36 -2.39 -14.89
N HIS A 15 6.46 -3.43 -14.05
CA HIS A 15 6.09 -3.37 -12.63
C HIS A 15 7.23 -2.70 -11.87
N PHE A 16 7.08 -1.40 -11.59
CA PHE A 16 8.17 -0.49 -11.16
C PHE A 16 8.98 -0.97 -9.95
N LEU A 17 8.41 -1.79 -9.06
CA LEU A 17 9.05 -2.24 -7.82
C LEU A 17 9.72 -3.61 -7.90
N THR A 18 9.44 -4.44 -8.91
CA THR A 18 9.98 -5.80 -9.01
C THR A 18 10.93 -5.97 -10.20
N ASP A 19 10.74 -5.21 -11.27
CA ASP A 19 11.51 -5.37 -12.51
C ASP A 19 12.98 -4.97 -12.39
N CYS A 20 13.28 -3.95 -11.58
CA CYS A 20 14.68 -3.58 -11.29
C CYS A 20 15.41 -4.76 -10.64
N TYR A 21 14.78 -5.44 -9.68
CA TYR A 21 15.34 -6.60 -9.02
C TYR A 21 15.35 -7.85 -9.90
N ILE A 22 14.35 -8.02 -10.77
CA ILE A 22 14.35 -9.09 -11.78
C ILE A 22 15.60 -8.99 -12.65
N THR A 23 15.88 -7.79 -13.16
CA THR A 23 17.09 -7.54 -13.99
C THR A 23 18.35 -7.71 -13.16
N GLU A 24 18.38 -7.12 -11.97
CA GLU A 24 19.55 -7.12 -11.08
C GLU A 24 19.95 -8.55 -10.69
N PHE A 25 18.99 -9.40 -10.30
CA PHE A 25 19.25 -10.78 -9.90
C PHE A 25 19.14 -11.78 -11.04
N ASN A 26 18.95 -11.33 -12.28
CA ASN A 26 18.78 -12.17 -13.47
C ASN A 26 17.70 -13.26 -13.27
N LEU A 27 16.57 -12.86 -12.68
CA LEU A 27 15.47 -13.78 -12.38
C LEU A 27 14.63 -14.03 -13.63
N THR A 28 14.19 -15.27 -13.81
CA THR A 28 13.31 -15.62 -14.92
C THR A 28 11.86 -15.32 -14.56
N ILE A 29 11.16 -14.61 -15.44
CA ILE A 29 9.73 -14.28 -15.29
C ILE A 29 8.83 -15.14 -16.18
N LYS A 30 7.57 -15.28 -15.79
CA LYS A 30 6.50 -15.90 -16.57
C LYS A 30 5.25 -15.02 -16.53
N LYS A 31 4.50 -14.96 -17.64
CA LYS A 31 3.21 -14.28 -17.68
C LYS A 31 2.24 -14.89 -16.68
N PHE A 32 1.59 -14.04 -15.91
CA PHE A 32 0.56 -14.37 -14.94
C PHE A 32 -0.65 -13.48 -15.19
N PRO A 33 -1.71 -13.98 -15.86
CA PRO A 33 -2.91 -13.20 -16.07
C PRO A 33 -3.62 -12.99 -14.73
N ASN A 34 -3.80 -11.73 -14.33
CA ASN A 34 -4.52 -11.39 -13.09
C ASN A 34 -6.05 -11.31 -13.29
N TYR A 35 -6.53 -11.75 -14.45
CA TYR A 35 -7.93 -11.83 -14.80
C TYR A 35 -8.16 -13.02 -15.71
N ASP A 36 -9.16 -13.83 -15.38
CA ASP A 36 -9.64 -14.92 -16.20
C ASP A 36 -11.12 -14.71 -16.52
N ALA A 37 -11.41 -14.32 -17.76
CA ALA A 37 -12.77 -14.15 -18.25
C ALA A 37 -13.60 -15.44 -18.17
N ASN A 38 -12.94 -16.60 -18.21
CA ASN A 38 -13.56 -17.91 -18.06
C ASN A 38 -13.46 -18.46 -16.64
N GLY A 39 -12.88 -17.68 -15.71
CA GLY A 39 -12.87 -17.99 -14.29
C GLY A 39 -14.29 -18.20 -13.79
N LEU A 40 -14.45 -19.13 -12.86
CA LEU A 40 -15.76 -19.42 -12.28
C LEU A 40 -16.02 -18.45 -11.12
N THR A 41 -17.07 -17.64 -11.26
CA THR A 41 -17.56 -16.78 -10.18
C THR A 41 -18.67 -17.50 -9.43
N HIS A 42 -18.50 -17.60 -8.12
CA HIS A 42 -19.50 -18.15 -7.22
C HIS A 42 -20.00 -17.05 -6.28
N ILE A 43 -21.26 -16.68 -6.41
CA ILE A 43 -21.94 -15.74 -5.51
C ILE A 43 -23.10 -16.48 -4.86
N TYR A 44 -23.14 -16.44 -3.53
CA TYR A 44 -24.09 -17.22 -2.74
C TYR A 44 -25.54 -16.92 -3.17
N GLY A 45 -26.33 -17.97 -3.42
CA GLY A 45 -27.69 -17.86 -3.93
C GLY A 45 -27.82 -17.79 -5.46
N PHE A 46 -26.71 -17.83 -6.21
CA PHE A 46 -26.70 -17.85 -7.67
C PHE A 46 -25.93 -19.06 -8.23
N PRO A 47 -26.25 -19.51 -9.46
CA PRO A 47 -25.45 -20.51 -10.14
C PRO A 47 -24.01 -20.03 -10.33
N THR A 48 -23.05 -20.94 -10.11
CA THR A 48 -21.67 -20.70 -10.53
C THR A 48 -21.63 -20.59 -12.05
N VAL A 49 -21.17 -19.45 -12.56
CA VAL A 49 -21.03 -19.18 -14.00
C VAL A 49 -19.68 -18.53 -14.27
N LYS A 50 -19.32 -18.36 -15.53
CA LYS A 50 -18.11 -17.61 -15.89
C LYS A 50 -18.22 -16.15 -15.45
N THR A 51 -17.12 -15.54 -15.03
CA THR A 51 -17.08 -14.14 -14.57
C THR A 51 -17.75 -13.18 -15.54
N ASN A 52 -17.45 -13.30 -16.84
CA ASN A 52 -18.02 -12.45 -17.89
C ASN A 52 -19.53 -12.68 -18.11
N GLU A 53 -20.01 -13.91 -17.96
CA GLU A 53 -21.44 -14.25 -18.03
C GLU A 53 -22.17 -13.76 -16.79
N TRP A 54 -21.51 -13.74 -15.63
CA TRP A 54 -22.09 -13.25 -14.40
C TRP A 54 -22.44 -11.76 -14.48
N GLU A 55 -21.45 -10.94 -14.84
CA GLU A 55 -21.59 -9.49 -14.94
C GLU A 55 -22.70 -9.11 -15.94
N LYS A 56 -22.72 -9.76 -17.11
CA LYS A 56 -23.69 -9.49 -18.17
C LYS A 56 -25.12 -9.90 -17.83
N ASN A 57 -25.31 -11.05 -17.17
CA ASN A 57 -26.64 -11.66 -17.08
C ASN A 57 -27.29 -11.59 -15.70
N TYR A 58 -26.52 -11.28 -14.65
CA TYR A 58 -26.99 -11.36 -13.27
C TYR A 58 -26.86 -10.05 -12.51
N PHE A 59 -25.84 -9.22 -12.77
CA PHE A 59 -25.60 -7.98 -11.99
C PHE A 59 -26.87 -7.10 -11.88
N GLU A 60 -27.48 -6.73 -13.01
CA GLU A 60 -28.70 -5.92 -13.03
C GLU A 60 -29.92 -6.62 -12.42
N LYS A 61 -29.92 -7.96 -12.35
CA LYS A 61 -31.01 -8.71 -11.69
C LYS A 61 -30.86 -8.71 -10.18
N VAL A 62 -29.62 -8.73 -9.68
CA VAL A 62 -29.33 -8.74 -8.23
C VAL A 62 -29.51 -7.35 -7.64
N TRP A 63 -29.04 -6.32 -8.35
CA TRP A 63 -29.10 -4.92 -7.91
C TRP A 63 -29.77 -4.04 -8.96
N PRO A 64 -31.09 -4.17 -9.18
CA PRO A 64 -31.79 -3.47 -10.26
C PRO A 64 -31.72 -1.94 -10.17
N ASN A 65 -31.47 -1.40 -8.98
CA ASN A 65 -31.47 0.04 -8.72
C ASN A 65 -30.06 0.64 -8.65
N TRP A 66 -29.04 -0.09 -9.12
CA TRP A 66 -27.65 0.39 -9.08
C TRP A 66 -27.41 1.69 -9.87
N LYS A 67 -28.30 2.02 -10.81
CA LYS A 67 -28.22 3.26 -11.61
C LYS A 67 -28.97 4.45 -11.00
N ASP A 68 -29.62 4.32 -9.85
CA ASP A 68 -30.53 5.35 -9.32
C ASP A 68 -29.84 6.66 -8.93
N GLY A 69 -28.57 6.60 -8.54
CA GLY A 69 -27.73 7.77 -8.24
C GLY A 69 -27.20 8.54 -9.46
N ILE A 70 -27.32 7.98 -10.66
CA ILE A 70 -26.75 8.55 -11.88
C ILE A 70 -27.77 9.49 -12.53
N ARG A 71 -27.34 10.69 -12.93
CA ARG A 71 -28.22 11.60 -13.69
C ARG A 71 -28.57 11.02 -15.06
N ASN A 72 -29.83 11.17 -15.49
CA ASN A 72 -30.36 10.54 -16.72
C ASN A 72 -29.53 10.81 -17.99
N ASP A 73 -28.99 12.01 -18.16
CA ASP A 73 -28.14 12.38 -19.32
C ASP A 73 -26.75 11.70 -19.32
N THR A 74 -26.39 11.04 -18.22
CA THR A 74 -25.11 10.36 -18.03
C THR A 74 -25.30 8.83 -17.95
N LYS A 75 -26.51 8.35 -17.63
CA LYS A 75 -26.84 6.91 -17.48
C LYS A 75 -26.42 6.08 -18.69
N GLU A 76 -26.66 6.54 -19.91
CA GLU A 76 -26.31 5.80 -21.13
C GLU A 76 -24.80 5.61 -21.33
N GLN A 77 -23.98 6.44 -20.68
CA GLN A 77 -22.52 6.36 -20.75
C GLN A 77 -21.94 5.41 -19.71
N ILE A 78 -22.74 4.96 -18.74
CA ILE A 78 -22.36 4.05 -17.66
C ILE A 78 -22.89 2.66 -18.01
N LYS A 79 -22.05 1.85 -18.65
CA LYS A 79 -22.42 0.52 -19.17
C LYS A 79 -22.48 -0.56 -18.10
N ASP A 80 -21.60 -0.44 -17.11
CA ASP A 80 -21.38 -1.42 -16.04
C ASP A 80 -20.89 -0.70 -14.76
N ILE A 81 -20.84 -1.46 -13.66
CA ILE A 81 -20.46 -0.92 -12.35
C ILE A 81 -18.98 -0.49 -12.29
N GLY A 82 -18.10 -1.14 -13.06
CA GLY A 82 -16.69 -0.77 -13.17
C GLY A 82 -16.53 0.60 -13.82
N THR A 83 -17.22 0.83 -14.94
CA THR A 83 -17.28 2.12 -15.63
C THR A 83 -17.83 3.21 -14.71
N TYR A 84 -18.81 2.88 -13.86
CA TYR A 84 -19.34 3.84 -12.89
C TYR A 84 -18.25 4.22 -11.87
N TYR A 85 -17.56 3.23 -11.31
CA TYR A 85 -16.45 3.42 -10.37
C TYR A 85 -15.34 4.27 -10.98
N ASP A 86 -14.85 3.88 -12.16
CA ASP A 86 -13.74 4.54 -12.84
C ASP A 86 -14.07 5.98 -13.19
N ARG A 87 -15.31 6.27 -13.63
CA ARG A 87 -15.70 7.65 -13.91
C ARG A 87 -15.87 8.50 -12.66
N THR A 88 -16.40 7.93 -11.59
CA THR A 88 -16.63 8.67 -10.33
C THR A 88 -15.31 8.99 -9.66
N THR A 89 -14.44 7.99 -9.51
CA THR A 89 -13.13 8.14 -8.87
C THR A 89 -12.09 8.77 -9.80
N GLY A 90 -12.25 8.61 -11.11
CA GLY A 90 -11.44 9.22 -12.15
C GLY A 90 -11.31 10.73 -11.95
N ILE A 91 -12.41 11.42 -11.63
CA ILE A 91 -12.42 12.86 -11.35
C ILE A 91 -11.43 13.24 -10.24
N VAL A 92 -11.32 12.41 -9.19
CA VAL A 92 -10.39 12.63 -8.07
C VAL A 92 -8.94 12.37 -8.50
N THR A 93 -8.70 11.33 -9.30
CA THR A 93 -7.36 11.02 -9.81
C THR A 93 -6.88 12.01 -10.87
N ASP A 94 -7.79 12.53 -11.69
CA ASP A 94 -7.48 13.48 -12.76
C ASP A 94 -7.10 14.85 -12.22
N GLN A 95 -7.68 15.25 -11.08
CA GLN A 95 -7.22 16.41 -10.32
C GLN A 95 -5.73 16.28 -9.96
N LEU A 96 -5.29 15.12 -9.44
CA LEU A 96 -3.89 14.89 -9.11
C LEU A 96 -2.99 14.88 -10.35
N LYS A 97 -3.41 14.21 -11.43
CA LYS A 97 -2.67 14.23 -12.71
C LYS A 97 -2.49 15.65 -13.23
N LYS A 98 -3.53 16.47 -13.18
CA LYS A 98 -3.47 17.88 -13.57
C LYS A 98 -2.46 18.66 -12.72
N TRP A 99 -2.45 18.46 -11.41
CA TRP A 99 -1.50 19.12 -10.53
C TRP A 99 -0.05 18.68 -10.79
N LEU A 100 0.19 17.38 -10.95
CA LEU A 100 1.53 16.85 -11.23
C LEU A 100 2.06 17.26 -12.60
N ASN A 101 1.20 17.44 -13.60
CA ASN A 101 1.62 17.97 -14.90
C ASN A 101 2.14 19.42 -14.81
N ASN A 102 1.84 20.14 -13.73
CA ASN A 102 2.27 21.53 -13.52
C ASN A 102 3.57 21.66 -12.71
N THR A 103 4.20 20.56 -12.26
CA THR A 103 5.38 20.61 -11.38
C THR A 103 6.72 20.62 -12.13
N HIS A 104 6.72 20.76 -13.46
CA HIS A 104 7.89 21.01 -14.33
C HIS A 104 9.22 20.34 -13.90
N ASP A 105 9.20 19.03 -13.66
CA ASP A 105 10.35 18.21 -13.23
C ASP A 105 10.98 18.54 -11.85
N ASN A 106 10.34 19.34 -11.01
CA ASN A 106 10.78 19.58 -9.64
C ASN A 106 10.23 18.51 -8.69
N VAL A 107 11.10 17.59 -8.25
CA VAL A 107 10.76 16.51 -7.33
C VAL A 107 10.14 17.00 -6.02
N ARG A 108 10.54 18.18 -5.51
CA ARG A 108 9.96 18.72 -4.26
C ARG A 108 8.52 19.17 -4.49
N GLU A 109 8.25 19.83 -5.61
CA GLU A 109 6.89 20.24 -5.98
C GLU A 109 5.99 19.01 -6.23
N GLU A 110 6.51 17.97 -6.88
CA GLU A 110 5.80 16.70 -7.03
C GLU A 110 5.41 16.10 -5.66
N ILE A 111 6.33 16.11 -4.70
CA ILE A 111 6.10 15.61 -3.33
C ILE A 111 5.01 16.45 -2.63
N ASP A 112 5.08 17.77 -2.73
CA ASP A 112 4.13 18.69 -2.11
C ASP A 112 2.71 18.52 -2.71
N VAL A 113 2.62 18.32 -4.02
CA VAL A 113 1.36 18.02 -4.72
C VAL A 113 0.76 16.71 -4.23
N TRP A 114 1.57 15.65 -4.12
CA TRP A 114 1.13 14.39 -3.55
C TRP A 114 0.61 14.58 -2.11
N TYR A 115 1.38 15.24 -1.25
CA TYR A 115 0.96 15.47 0.14
C TYR A 115 -0.34 16.27 0.23
N LYS A 116 -0.48 17.33 -0.57
CA LYS A 116 -1.70 18.12 -0.63
C LYS A 116 -2.90 17.26 -1.02
N TRP A 117 -2.79 16.49 -2.10
CA TRP A 117 -3.87 15.63 -2.57
C TRP A 117 -4.24 14.55 -1.54
N ILE A 118 -3.23 13.90 -0.94
CA ILE A 118 -3.42 12.90 0.12
C ILE A 118 -4.18 13.51 1.30
N ASN A 119 -3.75 14.68 1.80
CA ASN A 119 -4.35 15.33 2.96
C ASN A 119 -5.81 15.77 2.72
N ILE A 120 -6.20 16.01 1.46
CA ILE A 120 -7.57 16.34 1.10
C ILE A 120 -8.43 15.08 1.10
N TRP A 121 -7.99 14.06 0.36
CA TRP A 121 -8.83 12.90 0.04
C TRP A 121 -8.78 11.79 1.09
N CYS A 122 -7.79 11.79 2.00
CA CYS A 122 -7.75 10.86 3.13
C CYS A 122 -8.86 11.10 4.17
N LYS A 123 -9.57 12.23 4.06
CA LYS A 123 -10.75 12.56 4.89
C LYS A 123 -12.00 11.77 4.53
N PHE A 124 -11.91 10.94 3.49
CA PHE A 124 -12.96 10.05 3.03
C PHE A 124 -12.45 8.61 3.07
N THR A 125 -13.28 7.71 3.56
CA THR A 125 -13.25 6.31 3.15
C THR A 125 -13.81 6.19 1.73
N LEU A 126 -13.55 5.07 1.03
CA LEU A 126 -14.16 4.84 -0.28
C LEU A 126 -15.70 4.90 -0.18
N GLU A 127 -16.28 4.21 0.79
CA GLU A 127 -17.74 4.23 1.05
C GLU A 127 -18.26 5.65 1.24
N SER A 128 -17.66 6.39 2.19
CA SER A 128 -18.13 7.74 2.53
C SER A 128 -18.02 8.72 1.37
N PHE A 129 -17.06 8.52 0.47
CA PHE A 129 -16.94 9.33 -0.75
C PHE A 129 -18.05 9.00 -1.75
N LEU A 130 -18.29 7.71 -2.02
CA LEU A 130 -19.31 7.27 -2.96
C LEU A 130 -20.73 7.62 -2.48
N GLU A 131 -20.98 7.61 -1.16
CA GLU A 131 -22.24 8.05 -0.55
C GLU A 131 -22.38 9.58 -0.42
N SER A 132 -21.27 10.32 -0.56
CA SER A 132 -21.30 11.78 -0.37
C SER A 132 -22.06 12.45 -1.50
N ASN A 133 -22.83 13.49 -1.16
CA ASN A 133 -23.28 14.46 -2.14
C ASN A 133 -22.22 15.59 -2.32
N ILE A 134 -22.45 16.45 -3.31
CA ILE A 134 -21.54 17.54 -3.64
C ILE A 134 -21.32 18.55 -2.52
N ASP A 135 -22.31 18.78 -1.66
CA ASP A 135 -22.17 19.73 -0.56
C ASP A 135 -21.23 19.19 0.52
N VAL A 136 -21.26 17.87 0.78
CA VAL A 136 -20.28 17.20 1.63
C VAL A 136 -18.87 17.31 1.05
N ILE A 137 -18.72 17.11 -0.26
CA ILE A 137 -17.42 17.29 -0.94
C ILE A 137 -16.93 18.73 -0.79
N LYS A 138 -17.78 19.74 -1.04
CA LYS A 138 -17.43 21.16 -0.89
C LYS A 138 -17.04 21.53 0.54
N ALA A 139 -17.67 20.93 1.54
CA ALA A 139 -17.36 21.20 2.94
C ALA A 139 -16.00 20.64 3.37
N LYS A 140 -15.55 19.52 2.79
CA LYS A 140 -14.29 18.84 3.16
C LYS A 140 -13.10 19.22 2.28
N VAL A 141 -13.36 19.61 1.03
CA VAL A 141 -12.34 19.98 0.03
C VAL A 141 -12.18 21.50 -0.04
N PRO A 142 -10.98 22.05 0.23
CA PRO A 142 -10.73 23.50 0.19
C PRO A 142 -11.06 24.13 -1.16
N GLU A 143 -11.55 25.37 -1.17
CA GLU A 143 -12.01 26.09 -2.37
C GLU A 143 -10.92 26.17 -3.46
N GLU A 144 -9.70 26.50 -3.06
CA GLU A 144 -8.53 26.57 -3.94
C GLU A 144 -8.19 25.23 -4.58
N SER A 145 -8.62 24.12 -3.99
CA SER A 145 -8.42 22.79 -4.56
C SER A 145 -9.58 22.36 -5.44
N ARG A 146 -10.77 22.95 -5.27
CA ARG A 146 -11.98 22.61 -6.06
C ARG A 146 -11.93 23.13 -7.49
N GLN A 147 -11.13 24.15 -7.79
CA GLN A 147 -11.02 24.73 -9.12
C GLN A 147 -10.54 23.74 -10.18
N ASP A 148 -9.73 22.77 -9.77
CA ASP A 148 -9.18 21.72 -10.64
C ASP A 148 -9.99 20.42 -10.61
N LEU A 149 -11.10 20.39 -9.88
CA LEU A 149 -11.99 19.24 -9.75
C LEU A 149 -13.22 19.46 -10.63
N ASP A 150 -13.57 18.49 -11.48
CA ASP A 150 -14.81 18.56 -12.28
C ASP A 150 -16.04 18.27 -11.41
N MET A 151 -16.40 19.25 -10.58
CA MET A 151 -17.54 19.21 -9.68
C MET A 151 -18.86 19.03 -10.42
N LYS A 152 -18.95 19.49 -11.67
CA LYS A 152 -20.16 19.38 -12.49
C LYS A 152 -20.40 17.93 -12.89
N THR A 153 -19.37 17.22 -13.33
CA THR A 153 -19.48 15.80 -13.65
C THR A 153 -19.66 14.97 -12.39
N LEU A 154 -18.95 15.30 -11.31
CA LEU A 154 -19.09 14.61 -10.02
C LEU A 154 -20.53 14.68 -9.49
N ALA A 155 -21.20 15.83 -9.66
CA ALA A 155 -22.60 16.04 -9.28
C ALA A 155 -23.60 15.15 -10.03
N LYS A 156 -23.21 14.59 -11.17
CA LYS A 156 -24.05 13.67 -11.96
C LYS A 156 -23.83 12.20 -11.60
N LEU A 157 -22.73 11.91 -10.90
CA LEU A 157 -22.27 10.57 -10.57
C LEU A 157 -22.45 10.25 -9.08
N LEU A 158 -22.55 11.27 -8.24
CA LEU A 158 -22.77 11.15 -6.80
C LEU A 158 -24.17 11.65 -6.38
N PRO A 159 -24.75 11.11 -5.30
CA PRO A 159 -24.26 9.96 -4.54
C PRO A 159 -24.57 8.64 -5.26
N TRP A 160 -23.83 7.58 -4.93
CA TRP A 160 -24.13 6.22 -5.36
C TRP A 160 -25.36 5.68 -4.61
N SER A 161 -26.14 4.81 -5.24
CA SER A 161 -27.21 4.09 -4.55
C SER A 161 -26.66 2.94 -3.72
N ASP A 162 -27.41 2.50 -2.70
CA ASP A 162 -27.09 1.31 -1.90
C ASP A 162 -26.79 0.08 -2.77
N ASP A 163 -27.59 -0.11 -3.82
CA ASP A 163 -27.45 -1.20 -4.78
C ASP A 163 -26.13 -1.10 -5.55
N ALA A 164 -25.69 0.10 -5.91
CA ALA A 164 -24.39 0.31 -6.56
C ALA A 164 -23.24 -0.01 -5.62
N LEU A 165 -23.31 0.45 -4.36
CA LEU A 165 -22.28 0.19 -3.35
C LEU A 165 -22.14 -1.29 -3.01
N ARG A 166 -23.27 -1.96 -2.73
CA ARG A 166 -23.31 -3.40 -2.44
C ARG A 166 -22.92 -4.21 -3.67
N GLY A 167 -23.41 -3.82 -4.84
CA GLY A 167 -23.08 -4.49 -6.09
C GLY A 167 -21.60 -4.41 -6.41
N TYR A 168 -21.01 -3.22 -6.28
CA TYR A 168 -19.58 -3.03 -6.49
C TYR A 168 -18.76 -3.84 -5.48
N SER A 169 -19.06 -3.78 -4.19
CA SER A 169 -18.27 -4.46 -3.17
C SER A 169 -18.31 -5.98 -3.30
N VAL A 170 -19.48 -6.56 -3.59
CA VAL A 170 -19.63 -7.99 -3.82
C VAL A 170 -18.93 -8.41 -5.12
N PHE A 171 -19.11 -7.67 -6.21
CA PHE A 171 -18.56 -8.04 -7.52
C PHE A 171 -17.03 -7.96 -7.57
N THR A 172 -16.46 -6.91 -6.97
CA THR A 172 -15.01 -6.68 -6.97
C THR A 172 -14.31 -7.32 -5.77
N TYR A 173 -15.05 -8.03 -4.91
CA TYR A 173 -14.57 -8.54 -3.62
C TYR A 173 -13.89 -7.46 -2.78
N THR A 174 -14.36 -6.21 -2.90
CA THR A 174 -13.82 -5.08 -2.15
C THR A 174 -14.32 -5.16 -0.71
N GLN A 175 -13.59 -5.90 0.13
CA GLN A 175 -13.96 -6.14 1.54
C GLN A 175 -13.75 -4.94 2.47
N GLN A 176 -13.06 -3.88 2.00
CA GLN A 176 -12.52 -2.82 2.86
C GLN A 176 -13.01 -1.43 2.45
N LEU A 177 -14.30 -1.28 2.12
CA LEU A 177 -14.88 0.02 1.72
C LEU A 177 -14.64 1.14 2.75
N ASP A 178 -14.37 0.78 4.00
CA ASP A 178 -14.00 1.64 5.13
C ASP A 178 -12.54 2.14 5.08
N GLN A 179 -11.71 1.63 4.18
CA GLN A 179 -10.37 2.17 3.95
C GLN A 179 -10.41 3.55 3.30
N SER A 180 -9.34 4.30 3.55
CA SER A 180 -9.10 5.62 2.96
C SER A 180 -9.24 5.57 1.44
N LEU A 181 -10.01 6.50 0.87
CA LEU A 181 -10.17 6.65 -0.58
C LEU A 181 -8.81 6.71 -1.28
N VAL A 182 -7.85 7.43 -0.69
CA VAL A 182 -6.49 7.56 -1.22
C VAL A 182 -5.79 6.21 -1.37
N GLN A 183 -6.04 5.25 -0.47
CA GLN A 183 -5.43 3.94 -0.55
C GLN A 183 -5.88 3.20 -1.82
N TYR A 184 -7.19 3.17 -2.08
CA TYR A 184 -7.77 2.61 -3.31
C TYR A 184 -7.24 3.27 -4.58
N LEU A 185 -7.23 4.61 -4.59
CA LEU A 185 -6.85 5.35 -5.79
C LEU A 185 -5.35 5.24 -6.11
N ARG A 186 -4.49 5.07 -5.11
CA ARG A 186 -3.04 4.86 -5.32
C ARG A 186 -2.76 3.58 -6.09
N GLU A 187 -3.52 2.51 -5.86
CA GLU A 187 -3.32 1.25 -6.59
C GLU A 187 -3.54 1.42 -8.09
N GLY A 188 -4.63 2.10 -8.47
CA GLY A 188 -4.94 2.41 -9.86
C GLY A 188 -3.96 3.42 -10.48
N LEU A 189 -3.63 4.48 -9.74
CA LEU A 189 -2.67 5.50 -10.17
C LEU A 189 -1.24 4.96 -10.38
N GLY A 190 -0.84 3.99 -9.56
CA GLY A 190 0.45 3.32 -9.66
C GLY A 190 0.48 2.18 -10.67
N ASN A 191 -0.67 1.81 -11.27
CA ASN A 191 -0.84 0.58 -12.06
C ASN A 191 -0.27 -0.66 -11.33
N TRP A 192 -0.43 -0.75 -10.01
CA TRP A 192 0.16 -1.84 -9.21
C TRP A 192 -0.44 -3.20 -9.55
N TRP A 193 -1.67 -3.20 -10.06
CA TRP A 193 -2.37 -4.37 -10.58
C TRP A 193 -2.81 -4.07 -12.02
N SER A 194 -2.55 -5.00 -12.94
CA SER A 194 -3.05 -4.94 -14.31
C SER A 194 -3.52 -6.33 -14.76
N HIS A 195 -4.25 -6.43 -15.87
CA HIS A 195 -4.60 -7.73 -16.43
C HIS A 195 -3.37 -8.55 -16.86
N HIS A 196 -2.28 -7.88 -17.17
CA HIS A 196 -1.04 -8.47 -17.68
C HIS A 196 0.06 -8.34 -16.63
N MET A 197 0.08 -9.28 -15.69
CA MET A 197 1.14 -9.34 -14.68
C MET A 197 2.17 -10.42 -15.00
N HIS A 198 3.26 -10.41 -14.25
CA HIS A 198 4.30 -11.42 -14.29
C HIS A 198 4.46 -12.07 -12.92
N THR A 199 4.98 -13.29 -12.91
CA THR A 199 5.43 -14.01 -11.72
C THR A 199 6.82 -14.56 -11.96
N LEU A 200 7.53 -14.93 -10.89
CA LEU A 200 8.86 -15.52 -10.98
C LEU A 200 8.78 -17.02 -11.28
N VAL A 201 9.57 -17.49 -12.24
CA VAL A 201 9.78 -18.93 -12.47
C VAL A 201 10.55 -19.49 -11.27
N GLY A 202 10.03 -20.58 -10.70
CA GLY A 202 10.52 -21.13 -9.43
C GLY A 202 9.74 -20.63 -8.21
N GLY A 203 9.00 -19.51 -8.32
CA GLY A 203 8.19 -18.93 -7.26
C GLY A 203 8.77 -17.62 -6.71
N MET A 204 7.99 -16.91 -5.88
CA MET A 204 8.37 -15.58 -5.39
C MET A 204 9.54 -15.57 -4.39
N HIS A 205 9.90 -16.73 -3.82
CA HIS A 205 11.05 -16.85 -2.91
C HIS A 205 12.39 -16.57 -3.60
N SER A 206 12.49 -16.83 -4.92
CA SER A 206 13.69 -16.56 -5.73
C SER A 206 14.14 -15.10 -5.66
N LEU A 207 13.21 -14.16 -5.41
CA LEU A 207 13.55 -12.77 -5.21
C LEU A 207 14.37 -12.55 -3.94
N ALA A 208 13.92 -13.13 -2.82
CA ALA A 208 14.64 -13.03 -1.55
C ALA A 208 15.99 -13.76 -1.64
N ASP A 209 16.01 -14.95 -2.22
CA ASP A 209 17.23 -15.73 -2.41
C ASP A 209 18.28 -14.97 -3.24
N GLY A 210 17.86 -14.23 -4.27
CA GLY A 210 18.75 -13.38 -5.07
C GLY A 210 19.50 -12.32 -4.24
N PHE A 211 18.91 -11.81 -3.15
CA PHE A 211 19.60 -10.91 -2.22
C PHE A 211 20.64 -11.65 -1.37
N PHE A 212 20.39 -12.90 -0.98
CA PHE A 212 21.30 -13.71 -0.16
C PHE A 212 22.47 -14.27 -0.99
N ASP A 213 22.19 -14.76 -2.20
CA ASP A 213 23.18 -15.43 -3.07
C ASP A 213 24.27 -14.50 -3.60
N ARG A 214 24.00 -13.19 -3.67
CA ARG A 214 24.98 -12.22 -4.13
C ARG A 214 26.16 -12.03 -3.18
N GLY A 215 26.05 -12.40 -1.91
CA GLY A 215 27.15 -12.25 -0.94
C GLY A 215 27.67 -10.80 -0.77
N VAL A 216 26.97 -9.78 -1.30
CA VAL A 216 27.44 -8.39 -1.31
C VAL A 216 27.09 -7.64 -0.01
N LEU A 217 26.18 -8.15 0.82
CA LEU A 217 25.61 -7.34 1.92
C LEU A 217 25.46 -8.05 3.28
N ILE A 218 25.86 -9.31 3.40
CA ILE A 218 25.72 -10.04 4.67
C ILE A 218 27.05 -10.71 4.93
N GLU A 219 27.82 -10.16 5.88
CA GLU A 219 29.02 -10.83 6.36
C GLU A 219 28.58 -12.16 7.01
N LYS A 220 29.40 -13.20 6.87
CA LYS A 220 29.06 -14.56 7.32
C LYS A 220 28.63 -14.60 8.80
N ASP A 221 29.16 -13.67 9.59
CA ASP A 221 28.91 -13.47 11.02
C ASP A 221 27.48 -12.95 11.30
N ASP A 222 26.86 -12.19 10.38
CA ASP A 222 25.48 -11.71 10.53
C ASP A 222 24.45 -12.86 10.45
N LEU A 223 24.74 -13.90 9.66
CA LEU A 223 23.90 -15.10 9.54
C LEU A 223 24.00 -16.03 10.76
N GLU A 224 25.09 -15.94 11.53
CA GLU A 224 25.26 -16.75 12.75
C GLU A 224 24.31 -16.30 13.89
N THR A 225 23.72 -15.11 13.77
CA THR A 225 22.78 -14.54 14.75
C THR A 225 21.31 -14.65 14.33
N ASN A 226 20.95 -15.65 13.53
CA ASN A 226 19.56 -15.94 13.12
C ASN A 226 18.69 -16.42 14.30
N GLU A 227 18.57 -15.58 15.31
CA GLU A 227 17.81 -15.80 16.53
C GLU A 227 16.50 -15.02 16.46
N GLN A 228 15.41 -15.65 16.87
CA GLN A 228 14.11 -14.98 16.92
C GLN A 228 14.12 -13.91 18.00
N VAL A 229 13.87 -12.65 17.61
CA VAL A 229 13.75 -11.54 18.56
C VAL A 229 12.57 -11.75 19.51
N PHE A 230 12.82 -11.65 20.82
CA PHE A 230 11.83 -11.70 21.90
C PHE A 230 11.39 -10.31 22.34
N LYS A 231 12.36 -9.42 22.55
CA LYS A 231 12.13 -8.09 23.13
C LYS A 231 13.00 -7.04 22.45
N ILE A 232 12.41 -5.88 22.20
CA ILE A 232 13.15 -4.68 21.77
C ILE A 232 12.91 -3.60 22.81
N SER A 233 13.98 -3.06 23.39
CA SER A 233 13.93 -1.97 24.38
C SER A 233 14.72 -0.78 23.88
N TYR A 234 14.03 0.36 23.76
CA TYR A 234 14.65 1.61 23.34
C TYR A 234 15.03 2.44 24.56
N PHE A 235 16.29 2.89 24.59
CA PHE A 235 16.82 3.74 25.65
C PHE A 235 17.21 5.10 25.04
N PHE A 236 16.58 6.15 25.56
CA PHE A 236 16.80 7.53 25.14
C PHE A 236 17.56 8.27 26.23
N LEU A 237 18.65 8.93 25.88
CA LEU A 237 19.37 9.79 26.81
C LEU A 237 18.99 11.24 26.53
N SER A 238 18.21 11.82 27.42
CA SER A 238 17.57 13.15 27.23
C SER A 238 18.53 14.31 26.93
N ASN A 239 19.85 14.12 27.08
CA ASN A 239 20.88 15.14 26.84
C ASN A 239 21.91 14.72 25.77
N SER A 240 21.72 13.61 25.05
CA SER A 240 22.65 13.15 24.00
C SER A 240 21.95 12.21 23.00
N PRO A 241 21.21 12.73 22.01
CA PRO A 241 20.49 11.91 21.02
C PRO A 241 21.40 10.94 20.25
N ASN A 242 22.67 11.32 20.07
CA ASN A 242 23.68 10.50 19.39
C ASN A 242 24.14 9.28 20.23
N ARG A 243 23.58 9.10 21.43
CA ARG A 243 23.87 7.97 22.34
C ARG A 243 22.62 7.15 22.64
N ASP A 244 21.53 7.40 21.93
CA ASP A 244 20.37 6.53 21.98
C ASP A 244 20.76 5.14 21.47
N PHE A 245 20.27 4.10 22.13
CA PHE A 245 20.59 2.73 21.77
C PHE A 245 19.38 1.83 21.94
N VAL A 246 19.41 0.73 21.21
CA VAL A 246 18.38 -0.31 21.26
C VAL A 246 19.02 -1.56 21.84
N LYS A 247 18.40 -2.14 22.86
CA LYS A 247 18.71 -3.49 23.30
C LYS A 247 17.73 -4.44 22.62
N VAL A 248 18.26 -5.42 21.89
CA VAL A 248 17.48 -6.51 21.33
C VAL A 248 17.79 -7.75 22.16
N THR A 249 16.75 -8.36 22.68
CA THR A 249 16.82 -9.63 23.41
C THR A 249 16.21 -10.69 22.51
N SER A 250 16.95 -11.77 22.26
CA SER A 250 16.51 -12.87 21.43
C SER A 250 16.09 -14.07 22.29
N TYR A 251 15.30 -14.97 21.70
CA TYR A 251 15.03 -16.27 22.30
C TYR A 251 16.28 -17.16 22.18
N ALA A 252 16.70 -17.77 23.28
CA ALA A 252 17.66 -18.87 23.29
C ALA A 252 17.12 -20.12 22.60
N ASN A 253 15.81 -20.29 22.73
CA ASN A 253 14.90 -21.30 22.21
C ASN A 253 13.47 -20.88 22.65
N LYS A 254 12.41 -21.52 22.12
CA LYS A 254 10.99 -21.11 22.27
C LYS A 254 10.49 -20.77 23.68
N GLU A 255 11.22 -21.14 24.74
CA GLU A 255 10.80 -20.99 26.14
C GLU A 255 11.74 -20.13 27.01
N ASN A 256 12.95 -19.74 26.54
CA ASN A 256 13.90 -18.98 27.38
C ASN A 256 14.62 -17.87 26.58
N PRO A 257 14.80 -16.66 27.12
CA PRO A 257 15.59 -15.60 26.48
C PRO A 257 17.11 -15.86 26.60
N LYS A 258 17.90 -15.58 25.54
CA LYS A 258 19.37 -15.52 25.57
C LYS A 258 19.83 -14.11 25.20
N ASN A 259 21.06 -13.79 25.64
CA ASN A 259 21.93 -12.67 25.27
C ASN A 259 21.26 -11.36 24.85
N ASN A 260 21.55 -10.30 25.60
CA ASN A 260 21.19 -8.94 25.19
C ASN A 260 22.25 -8.41 24.22
N ALA A 261 21.92 -8.32 22.94
CA ALA A 261 22.72 -7.57 21.99
C ALA A 261 22.35 -6.08 22.10
N VAL A 262 23.36 -5.21 22.19
CA VAL A 262 23.17 -3.76 22.27
C VAL A 262 23.59 -3.14 20.94
N TYR A 263 22.66 -2.46 20.29
CA TYR A 263 22.89 -1.79 19.01
C TYR A 263 22.79 -0.28 19.18
N THR A 264 23.82 0.44 18.76
CA THR A 264 23.82 1.91 18.72
C THR A 264 23.01 2.36 17.50
N ALA A 265 21.70 2.51 17.71
CA ALA A 265 20.67 3.08 16.86
C ALA A 265 20.86 3.01 15.33
N GLN A 266 20.42 1.89 14.74
CA GLN A 266 19.51 1.85 13.60
C GLN A 266 18.81 0.48 13.60
N LEU A 267 17.62 0.39 14.21
CA LEU A 267 16.79 -0.81 14.11
C LEU A 267 15.81 -0.62 12.96
N LEU A 268 16.00 -1.39 11.88
CA LEU A 268 15.02 -1.51 10.81
C LEU A 268 14.11 -2.72 11.12
N SER A 269 12.93 -2.48 11.69
CA SER A 269 11.92 -3.54 11.81
C SER A 269 11.10 -3.62 10.53
N GLN A 270 11.21 -4.73 9.81
CA GLN A 270 10.40 -5.03 8.62
C GLN A 270 9.16 -5.90 8.94
N LYS A 271 8.93 -6.22 10.23
CA LYS A 271 7.79 -7.03 10.65
C LYS A 271 6.48 -6.23 10.54
N GLN A 272 5.38 -6.91 10.25
CA GLN A 272 4.04 -6.33 10.35
C GLN A 272 3.81 -5.77 11.77
N MET A 273 3.21 -4.58 11.87
CA MET A 273 3.03 -3.83 13.13
C MET A 273 2.37 -4.62 14.26
N GLY A 274 1.51 -5.60 13.94
CA GLY A 274 0.91 -6.49 14.94
C GLY A 274 1.92 -7.41 15.63
N ILE A 275 2.91 -7.91 14.88
CA ILE A 275 3.97 -8.79 15.40
C ILE A 275 4.95 -7.98 16.26
N THR A 276 5.25 -6.73 15.87
CA THR A 276 6.05 -5.79 16.67
C THR A 276 5.43 -5.51 18.05
N ARG A 277 4.10 -5.55 18.18
CA ARG A 277 3.41 -5.44 19.48
C ARG A 277 3.50 -6.72 20.33
N THR A 278 3.68 -7.88 19.69
CA THR A 278 3.79 -9.18 20.37
C THR A 278 5.18 -9.37 20.97
N ASP A 279 6.21 -8.81 20.33
CA ASP A 279 7.61 -8.81 20.77
C ASP A 279 7.90 -7.78 21.89
N GLY A 280 6.89 -7.32 22.65
CA GLY A 280 7.05 -6.47 23.83
C GLY A 280 7.89 -5.20 23.61
N PHE A 281 7.33 -4.21 22.93
CA PHE A 281 8.02 -2.93 22.71
C PHE A 281 7.94 -2.04 23.96
N ASP A 282 9.06 -1.90 24.68
CA ASP A 282 9.14 -1.09 25.90
C ASP A 282 10.02 0.16 25.69
N MET A 283 9.47 1.31 26.09
CA MET A 283 10.15 2.60 26.09
C MET A 283 10.64 2.90 27.52
N GLN A 284 11.96 2.95 27.75
CA GLN A 284 12.51 3.19 29.08
C GLN A 284 13.44 4.41 29.12
N ARG A 285 13.36 5.18 30.21
CA ARG A 285 14.21 6.33 30.51
C ARG A 285 15.22 5.89 31.57
N GLU A 286 16.52 5.85 31.25
CA GLU A 286 17.57 5.50 32.21
C GLU A 286 18.39 6.74 32.60
N ASP A 287 18.70 6.87 33.90
CA ASP A 287 19.54 7.94 34.44
C ASP A 287 21.01 7.78 34.02
N THR A 288 21.64 8.90 33.65
CA THR A 288 22.97 9.02 33.03
C THR A 288 24.13 8.40 33.82
N ASN A 289 24.01 8.24 35.14
CA ASN A 289 25.12 7.80 36.00
C ASN A 289 25.31 6.26 36.05
N SER A 290 24.30 5.48 35.64
CA SER A 290 24.38 4.00 35.60
C SER A 290 25.06 3.46 34.32
N ILE A 291 25.16 4.29 33.28
CA ILE A 291 25.52 3.86 31.93
C ILE A 291 27.04 3.86 31.69
N ILE A 292 27.77 4.81 32.30
CA ILE A 292 29.23 4.92 32.14
C ILE A 292 29.94 3.66 32.69
N SER A 293 29.43 3.07 33.77
CA SER A 293 29.99 1.84 34.34
C SER A 293 29.70 0.58 33.52
N LYS A 294 28.54 0.49 32.85
CA LYS A 294 28.20 -0.67 31.99
C LYS A 294 28.96 -0.67 30.66
N ILE A 295 29.17 0.49 30.03
CA ILE A 295 29.93 0.60 28.77
C ILE A 295 31.43 0.31 29.00
N GLN A 296 32.00 0.73 30.14
CA GLN A 296 33.38 0.40 30.50
C GLN A 296 33.61 -1.09 30.77
N MET A 297 32.61 -1.84 31.25
CA MET A 297 32.76 -3.27 31.54
C MET A 297 32.71 -4.18 30.29
N THR A 298 32.15 -3.72 29.17
CA THR A 298 32.12 -4.48 27.90
C THR A 298 33.28 -4.16 26.96
N SER A 299 34.16 -3.22 27.31
CA SER A 299 35.37 -2.88 26.57
C SER A 299 36.59 -3.50 27.25
N THR A 300 36.75 -4.83 27.17
CA THR A 300 38.05 -5.46 27.45
C THR A 300 38.20 -6.76 26.66
N HIS A 301 39.36 -6.90 25.98
CA HIS A 301 39.80 -7.92 25.00
C HIS A 301 39.31 -7.68 23.55
N MET A 302 40.14 -7.48 22.51
CA MET A 302 41.59 -7.58 22.27
C MET A 302 41.99 -6.47 21.25
N GLY A 303 43.20 -5.91 21.17
CA GLY A 303 44.54 -6.44 21.44
C GLY A 303 45.34 -6.48 20.13
N HIS A 304 46.32 -5.58 20.02
CA HIS A 304 47.40 -5.47 19.02
C HIS A 304 47.62 -6.62 18.01
N ILE A 305 47.62 -6.29 16.70
CA ILE A 305 48.80 -6.25 15.80
C ILE A 305 48.64 -5.03 14.89
#